data_AF-A0A820D713-F1
#
_entry.id   AF-A0A820D713-F1
#
_cell.length_a   1.000
_cell.length_b   1.000
_cell.length_c   1.000
_cell.angle_alpha   90.00
_cell.angle_beta   90.00
_cell.angle_gamma   90.00
#
_symmetry.space_group_name_H-M   'P 1'
#
loop_
_entity.id
_entity.type
_entity.pdbx_description
1 polymer ?
#
loop_
_entity_poly.entity_id
_entity_poly.type
_entity_poly.pdbx_seq_one_letter_code
_entity_poly.pdbx_strand_id
1 'polypeptide(L)'
;MISEPAILAQVKESQVTPVFLRLTSCQYKPLVLNVYTLLAYTTYEEDIKAMHDVGRLLATIIESLKIVLNRKPEKRTQVEQLLETLKGLVQHDQIKDEIIKQNALPFLLECTNQLTRRALVLIFEILWCLTFFEEIARVLRADLNFLDKIQTISKDNKNEPLKKAVDGLVWKLIQEPVFLEKIAKQEEEQKEDADVINTTTKVLLISDKSVQVAITKQRNVTPIERSYQYDIMISYCHVDKELTYKIHQYLVNQNFKVWIDLNNMYGPAMSAMADAVENSEFVIMCMSDSYKRSTYCQAEAEYAFKCKRRLLPLVMRPGYKPDGWLGFMIGSRVYVDFGRYDFDTACEKLMIEINLQKQQVIPTIVINPSDHEKLAEIISTGTEHFQKNKKQSPEILPKNSPKNKDIVSSVLKTRQSTLNFIRKPINTWTESDVLDFLSAHRLNSIIPLCEAMNGRALMELYKLCTTHRLRAYSVLKDELMSIHKIRLPISIYSRFLSVLEDVTKFHSILSPPMNNPATIISPIPFVPASSPNMPYDFLITTNASPLDTLNMVSCFGSQLLLLDTLRKQIINAY
;
A
#
# COMPACT_ATOMS: atom_id res chain seq x y z
N MET A 1 -3.57 18.08 18.61
CA MET A 1 -2.92 19.18 17.86
C MET A 1 -1.74 18.73 17.00
N ILE A 2 -1.61 17.44 16.64
CA ILE A 2 -0.67 16.95 15.57
C ILE A 2 -1.45 16.49 14.33
N SER A 3 -2.74 16.82 14.26
CA SER A 3 -3.62 16.38 13.17
C SER A 3 -3.51 17.25 11.92
N GLU A 4 -2.69 18.30 11.93
CA GLU A 4 -2.55 19.19 10.79
C GLU A 4 -1.78 18.47 9.67
N PRO A 5 -2.40 18.25 8.50
CA PRO A 5 -1.81 17.44 7.44
C PRO A 5 -0.48 17.99 6.92
N ALA A 6 -0.29 19.31 6.94
CA ALA A 6 0.94 19.96 6.49
C ALA A 6 2.12 19.66 7.44
N ILE A 7 1.89 19.75 8.76
CA ILE A 7 2.88 19.41 9.78
C ILE A 7 3.24 17.92 9.68
N LEU A 8 2.24 17.05 9.56
CA LEU A 8 2.49 15.60 9.40
C LEU A 8 3.32 15.27 8.16
N ALA A 9 3.03 15.91 7.03
CA ALA A 9 3.81 15.74 5.81
C ALA A 9 5.27 16.19 6.01
N GLN A 10 5.49 17.35 6.63
CA GLN A 10 6.84 17.85 6.90
C GLN A 10 7.60 16.95 7.88
N VAL A 11 6.94 16.42 8.91
CA VAL A 11 7.52 15.49 9.87
C VAL A 11 7.88 14.15 9.19
N LYS A 12 7.03 13.66 8.29
CA LYS A 12 7.32 12.48 7.46
C LYS A 12 8.51 12.70 6.53
N GLU A 13 8.58 13.84 5.85
CA GLU A 13 9.70 14.21 4.98
C GLU A 13 11.02 14.36 5.76
N SER A 14 10.94 14.81 7.01
CA SER A 14 12.11 14.99 7.88
C SER A 14 12.73 13.67 8.36
N GLN A 15 12.16 12.51 8.02
CA GLN A 15 12.65 11.17 8.40
C GLN A 15 12.93 11.05 9.91
N VAL A 16 12.07 11.63 10.77
CA VAL A 16 12.25 11.56 12.23
C VAL A 16 11.79 10.22 12.82
N THR A 17 11.12 9.37 12.03
CA THR A 17 10.63 8.05 12.44
C THR A 17 11.70 7.20 13.15
N PRO A 18 12.95 7.06 12.66
CA PRO A 18 13.99 6.31 13.36
C PRO A 18 14.36 6.88 14.74
N VAL A 19 14.22 8.19 14.94
CA VAL A 19 14.43 8.84 16.25
C VAL A 19 13.30 8.43 17.20
N PHE A 20 12.05 8.53 16.76
CA PHE A 20 10.89 8.10 17.53
C PHE A 20 10.97 6.61 17.88
N LEU A 21 11.35 5.75 16.93
CA LEU A 21 11.56 4.32 17.18
C LEU A 21 12.57 4.06 18.30
N ARG A 22 13.68 4.80 18.36
CA ARG A 22 14.63 4.67 19.46
C ARG A 22 14.04 5.09 20.81
N LEU A 23 13.25 6.17 20.83
CA LEU A 23 12.61 6.67 22.06
C LEU A 23 11.56 5.70 22.62
N THR A 24 11.03 4.77 21.81
CA THR A 24 10.12 3.72 22.31
C THR A 24 10.77 2.78 23.32
N SER A 25 12.11 2.64 23.28
CA SER A 25 12.88 1.79 24.19
C SER A 25 13.12 2.42 25.57
N CYS A 26 12.77 3.70 25.75
CA CYS A 26 12.97 4.42 27.01
C CYS A 26 12.12 3.83 28.15
N GLN A 27 12.62 3.91 29.38
CA GLN A 27 11.90 3.44 30.57
C GLN A 27 10.77 4.40 31.01
N TYR A 28 10.82 5.66 30.57
CA TYR A 28 9.87 6.69 30.98
C TYR A 28 8.54 6.59 30.19
N LYS A 29 7.52 5.96 30.81
CA LYS A 29 6.23 5.66 30.18
C LYS A 29 5.51 6.86 29.52
N PRO A 30 5.45 8.07 30.11
CA PRO A 30 4.77 9.20 29.48
C PRO A 30 5.39 9.66 28.17
N LEU A 31 6.74 9.68 28.08
CA LEU A 31 7.43 9.97 26.83
C LEU A 31 7.11 8.90 25.77
N VAL A 32 7.18 7.63 26.16
CA VAL A 32 6.90 6.51 25.25
C VAL A 32 5.48 6.63 24.68
N LEU A 33 4.49 6.97 25.50
CA LEU A 33 3.11 7.19 25.04
C LEU A 33 2.98 8.37 24.06
N ASN A 34 3.65 9.50 24.32
CA ASN A 34 3.65 10.63 23.39
C ASN A 34 4.33 10.29 22.05
N VAL A 35 5.44 9.53 22.12
CA VAL A 35 6.15 9.03 20.95
C VAL A 35 5.26 8.07 20.15
N TYR A 36 4.49 7.21 20.82
CA TYR A 36 3.51 6.35 20.16
C TYR A 36 2.39 7.15 19.48
N THR A 37 1.88 8.21 20.12
CA THR A 37 0.93 9.13 19.48
C THR A 37 1.53 9.76 18.23
N LEU A 38 2.79 10.18 18.26
CA LEU A 38 3.48 10.73 17.09
C LEU A 38 3.64 9.69 15.98
N LEU A 39 4.14 8.50 16.32
CA LEU A 39 4.31 7.39 15.39
C LEU A 39 2.98 7.05 14.70
N ALA A 40 1.87 7.00 15.42
CA ALA A 40 0.54 6.72 14.87
C ALA A 40 0.13 7.62 13.69
N TYR A 41 0.70 8.83 13.58
CA TYR A 41 0.41 9.74 12.46
C TYR A 41 1.56 9.89 11.45
N THR A 42 2.78 9.45 11.81
CA THR A 42 3.99 9.66 11.01
C THR A 42 4.57 8.38 10.40
N THR A 43 4.17 7.19 10.84
CA THR A 43 4.73 5.93 10.33
C THR A 43 4.13 5.48 9.01
N TYR A 44 4.98 4.90 8.16
CA TYR A 44 4.58 4.08 7.02
C TYR A 44 4.49 2.60 7.43
N GLU A 45 3.90 1.78 6.58
CA GLU A 45 3.81 0.33 6.80
C GLU A 45 5.20 -0.32 6.97
N GLU A 46 6.18 0.15 6.19
CA GLU A 46 7.56 -0.34 6.25
C GLU A 46 8.23 0.00 7.58
N ASP A 47 7.93 1.16 8.17
CA ASP A 47 8.48 1.58 9.45
C ASP A 47 7.97 0.67 10.58
N ILE A 48 6.68 0.33 10.56
CA ILE A 48 6.06 -0.59 11.52
C ILE A 48 6.67 -2.00 11.38
N LYS A 49 6.87 -2.47 10.14
CA LYS A 49 7.54 -3.75 9.86
C LYS A 49 8.99 -3.80 10.34
N ALA A 50 9.70 -2.68 10.27
CA ALA A 50 11.06 -2.56 10.76
C ALA A 50 11.15 -2.46 12.29
N MET A 51 10.04 -2.22 13.01
CA MET A 51 10.05 -2.19 14.47
C MET A 51 10.30 -3.59 15.03
N HIS A 52 11.30 -3.69 15.90
CA HIS A 52 11.68 -4.94 16.55
C HIS A 52 10.59 -5.48 17.51
N ASP A 53 9.73 -4.62 18.06
CA ASP A 53 8.76 -5.01 19.09
C ASP A 53 7.43 -4.24 18.97
N VAL A 54 6.71 -4.47 17.87
CA VAL A 54 5.34 -3.95 17.65
C VAL A 54 4.36 -4.47 18.70
N GLY A 55 4.60 -5.67 19.24
CA GLY A 55 3.82 -6.25 20.33
C GLY A 55 3.76 -5.37 21.57
N ARG A 56 4.93 -4.94 22.05
CA ARG A 56 5.03 -4.07 23.22
C ARG A 56 4.33 -2.73 23.03
N LEU A 57 4.32 -2.17 21.82
CA LEU A 57 3.60 -0.95 21.49
C LEU A 57 2.10 -1.09 21.78
N LEU A 58 1.46 -2.10 21.18
CA LEU A 58 0.04 -2.37 21.42
C LEU A 58 -0.24 -2.67 22.90
N ALA A 59 0.57 -3.55 23.50
CA ALA A 59 0.41 -3.95 24.89
C ALA A 59 0.44 -2.75 25.84
N THR A 60 1.38 -1.81 25.62
CA THR A 60 1.52 -0.59 26.44
C THR A 60 0.28 0.30 26.35
N ILE A 61 -0.29 0.45 25.15
CA ILE A 61 -1.50 1.27 24.94
C ILE A 61 -2.70 0.61 25.59
N ILE A 62 -2.89 -0.70 25.39
CA ILE A 62 -4.00 -1.46 25.99
C ILE A 62 -3.90 -1.49 27.51
N GLU A 63 -2.72 -1.72 28.08
CA GLU A 63 -2.50 -1.68 29.54
C GLU A 63 -2.77 -0.28 30.10
N SER A 64 -2.28 0.76 29.42
CA SER A 64 -2.54 2.14 29.82
C SER A 64 -4.04 2.47 29.78
N LEU A 65 -4.75 2.00 28.75
CA LEU A 65 -6.19 2.18 28.63
C LEU A 65 -6.94 1.47 29.77
N LYS A 66 -6.59 0.22 30.10
CA LYS A 66 -7.12 -0.51 31.26
C LYS A 66 -6.91 0.24 32.57
N ILE A 67 -5.70 0.75 32.81
CA ILE A 67 -5.37 1.51 34.02
C ILE A 67 -6.19 2.80 34.12
N VAL A 68 -6.34 3.52 33.02
CA VAL A 68 -7.07 4.79 33.02
C VAL A 68 -8.57 4.56 33.20
N LEU A 69 -9.16 3.53 32.58
CA LEU A 69 -10.58 3.18 32.75
C LEU A 69 -10.93 2.78 34.18
N ASN A 70 -10.01 2.10 34.88
CA ASN A 70 -10.20 1.72 36.28
C ASN A 70 -10.04 2.90 37.26
N ARG A 71 -9.56 4.06 36.80
CA ARG A 71 -9.38 5.27 37.63
C ARG A 71 -10.54 6.25 37.40
N LYS A 72 -10.94 6.97 38.47
CA LYS A 72 -12.08 7.91 38.54
C LYS A 72 -12.31 8.80 37.29
N PRO A 73 -13.55 9.29 37.06
CA PRO A 73 -14.01 9.95 35.82
C PRO A 73 -13.33 11.26 35.39
N GLU A 74 -12.32 11.75 36.12
CA GLU A 74 -11.65 13.04 35.87
C GLU A 74 -10.57 12.97 34.77
N LYS A 75 -10.23 11.77 34.27
CA LYS A 75 -9.18 11.55 33.24
C LYS A 75 -9.71 11.22 31.84
N ARG A 76 -10.90 11.73 31.48
CA ARG A 76 -11.55 11.49 30.17
C ARG A 76 -10.66 11.85 28.96
N THR A 77 -9.88 12.92 29.08
CA THR A 77 -8.97 13.37 28.01
C THR A 77 -7.84 12.37 27.73
N GLN A 78 -7.37 11.64 28.75
CA GLN A 78 -6.32 10.62 28.57
C GLN A 78 -6.86 9.37 27.86
N VAL A 79 -8.11 8.98 28.15
CA VAL A 79 -8.79 7.90 27.43
C VAL A 79 -8.92 8.23 25.95
N GLU A 80 -9.39 9.45 25.63
CA GLU A 80 -9.53 9.90 24.24
C GLU A 80 -8.19 9.94 23.52
N GLN A 81 -7.11 10.41 24.14
CA GLN A 81 -5.78 10.43 23.55
C GLN A 81 -5.24 9.01 23.24
N LEU A 82 -5.46 8.06 24.15
CA LEU A 82 -5.04 6.67 23.94
C LEU A 82 -5.84 6.01 22.81
N LEU A 83 -7.16 6.27 22.75
CA LEU A 83 -8.01 5.76 21.67
C LEU A 83 -7.65 6.39 20.32
N GLU A 84 -7.36 7.70 20.24
CA GLU A 84 -6.89 8.35 19.02
C GLU A 84 -5.54 7.76 18.55
N THR A 85 -4.63 7.50 19.49
CA THR A 85 -3.36 6.84 19.19
C THR A 85 -3.59 5.44 18.64
N LEU A 86 -4.46 4.65 19.29
CA LEU A 86 -4.81 3.33 18.82
C LEU A 86 -5.46 3.39 17.43
N LYS A 87 -6.38 4.32 17.19
CA LYS A 87 -7.05 4.54 15.89
C LYS A 87 -6.05 4.78 14.75
N GLY A 88 -4.99 5.56 14.99
CA GLY A 88 -3.93 5.75 13.99
C GLY A 88 -3.11 4.48 13.73
N LEU A 89 -2.81 3.71 14.79
CA LEU A 89 -1.99 2.49 14.68
C LEU A 89 -2.72 1.32 14.03
N VAL A 90 -4.02 1.12 14.32
CA VAL A 90 -4.81 -0.02 13.79
C VAL A 90 -4.98 0.01 12.28
N GLN A 91 -4.55 1.06 11.60
CA GLN A 91 -4.53 1.15 10.14
C GLN A 91 -3.42 0.29 9.52
N HIS A 92 -2.40 -0.06 10.30
CA HIS A 92 -1.30 -0.92 9.90
C HIS A 92 -1.64 -2.38 10.16
N ASP A 93 -1.37 -3.26 9.19
CA ASP A 93 -1.85 -4.64 9.23
C ASP A 93 -1.16 -5.45 10.35
N GLN A 94 0.13 -5.18 10.61
CA GLN A 94 0.86 -5.82 11.70
C GLN A 94 0.29 -5.49 13.09
N ILE A 95 -0.34 -4.33 13.27
CA ILE A 95 -1.01 -3.98 14.53
C ILE A 95 -2.31 -4.78 14.68
N LYS A 96 -3.03 -5.02 13.57
CA LYS A 96 -4.25 -5.84 13.56
C LYS A 96 -3.93 -7.30 13.89
N ASP A 97 -2.85 -7.85 13.33
CA ASP A 97 -2.32 -9.18 13.68
C ASP A 97 -2.05 -9.29 15.18
N GLU A 98 -1.46 -8.25 15.76
CA GLU A 98 -1.08 -8.22 17.16
C GLU A 98 -2.29 -8.13 18.10
N ILE A 99 -3.38 -7.49 17.67
CA ILE A 99 -4.66 -7.47 18.41
C ILE A 99 -5.21 -8.88 18.59
N ILE A 100 -5.06 -9.74 17.59
CA ILE A 100 -5.47 -11.14 17.66
C ILE A 100 -4.52 -11.92 18.58
N LYS A 101 -3.19 -11.80 18.35
CA LYS A 101 -2.17 -12.51 19.15
C LYS A 101 -2.26 -12.21 20.65
N GLN A 102 -2.52 -10.95 21.00
CA GLN A 102 -2.63 -10.51 22.39
C GLN A 102 -4.04 -10.66 22.97
N ASN A 103 -5.00 -11.20 22.21
CA ASN A 103 -6.41 -11.31 22.61
C ASN A 103 -6.97 -9.97 23.14
N ALA A 104 -6.70 -8.87 22.43
CA ALA A 104 -7.11 -7.54 22.83
C ALA A 104 -8.58 -7.22 22.48
N LEU A 105 -9.15 -7.93 21.50
CA LEU A 105 -10.50 -7.66 20.98
C LEU A 105 -11.61 -7.74 22.05
N PRO A 106 -11.68 -8.75 22.95
CA PRO A 106 -12.71 -8.80 23.99
C PRO A 106 -12.69 -7.57 24.90
N PHE A 107 -11.49 -7.05 25.21
CA PHE A 107 -11.36 -5.84 26.01
C PHE A 107 -11.86 -4.59 25.26
N LEU A 108 -11.59 -4.49 23.95
CA LEU A 108 -12.10 -3.39 23.12
C LEU A 108 -13.64 -3.43 23.02
N LEU A 109 -14.23 -4.62 22.93
CA LEU A 109 -15.68 -4.79 22.97
C LEU A 109 -16.25 -4.35 24.32
N GLU A 110 -15.61 -4.72 25.43
CA GLU A 110 -16.04 -4.30 26.77
C GLU A 110 -15.94 -2.78 26.95
N CYS A 111 -14.94 -2.14 26.34
CA CYS A 111 -14.84 -0.67 26.32
C CYS A 111 -16.09 -0.01 25.71
N THR A 112 -16.79 -0.66 24.78
CA THR A 112 -18.04 -0.12 24.20
C THR A 112 -19.19 -0.02 25.20
N ASN A 113 -19.10 -0.69 26.36
CA ASN A 113 -20.09 -0.61 27.44
C ASN A 113 -19.72 0.45 28.48
N GLN A 114 -18.43 0.71 28.66
CA GLN A 114 -17.91 1.60 29.71
C GLN A 114 -17.71 3.05 29.23
N LEU A 115 -17.44 3.22 27.93
CA LEU A 115 -17.14 4.53 27.33
C LEU A 115 -18.40 5.32 26.99
N THR A 116 -18.28 6.65 27.01
CA THR A 116 -19.38 7.57 26.66
C THR A 116 -18.88 8.72 25.79
N ARG A 117 -19.81 9.44 25.15
CA ARG A 117 -19.53 10.66 24.33
C ARG A 117 -18.47 10.40 23.24
N ARG A 118 -17.43 11.23 23.13
CA ARG A 118 -16.39 11.14 22.09
C ARG A 118 -15.60 9.84 22.17
N ALA A 119 -15.25 9.39 23.39
CA ALA A 119 -14.53 8.12 23.56
C ALA A 119 -15.35 6.91 23.04
N LEU A 120 -16.68 6.96 23.18
CA LEU A 120 -17.56 5.94 22.60
C LEU A 120 -17.53 5.95 21.07
N VAL A 121 -17.49 7.12 20.43
CA VAL A 121 -17.34 7.22 18.97
C VAL A 121 -16.00 6.62 18.53
N LEU A 122 -14.90 6.99 19.20
CA LEU A 122 -13.56 6.50 18.85
C LEU A 122 -13.43 4.98 18.95
N ILE A 123 -14.01 4.35 19.97
CA ILE A 123 -13.92 2.88 20.09
C ILE A 123 -14.69 2.17 18.97
N PHE A 124 -15.85 2.72 18.54
CA PHE A 124 -16.57 2.16 17.39
C PHE A 124 -15.83 2.39 16.07
N GLU A 125 -15.17 3.54 15.87
CA GLU A 125 -14.31 3.78 14.71
C GLU A 125 -13.10 2.83 14.68
N ILE A 126 -12.50 2.54 15.84
CA ILE A 126 -11.41 1.56 15.97
C ILE A 126 -11.93 0.18 15.58
N LEU A 127 -13.04 -0.28 16.16
CA LEU A 127 -13.65 -1.56 15.83
C LEU A 127 -13.98 -1.64 14.32
N TRP A 128 -14.47 -0.55 13.73
CA TRP A 128 -14.70 -0.49 12.29
C TRP A 128 -13.41 -0.60 11.48
N CYS A 129 -12.34 0.09 11.87
CA CYS A 129 -11.06 -0.05 11.19
C CYS A 129 -10.52 -1.49 11.27
N LEU A 130 -10.76 -2.18 12.39
CA LEU A 130 -10.34 -3.57 12.58
C LEU A 130 -11.10 -4.56 11.70
N THR A 131 -12.34 -4.27 11.29
CA THR A 131 -13.12 -5.16 10.40
C THR A 131 -12.62 -5.18 8.97
N PHE A 132 -11.67 -4.32 8.59
CA PHE A 132 -10.92 -4.47 7.34
C PHE A 132 -9.95 -5.65 7.36
N PHE A 133 -9.70 -6.24 8.53
CA PHE A 133 -9.02 -7.52 8.65
C PHE A 133 -10.05 -8.65 8.78
N GLU A 134 -10.09 -9.55 7.80
CA GLU A 134 -11.17 -10.53 7.66
C GLU A 134 -11.29 -11.48 8.86
N GLU A 135 -10.19 -11.79 9.53
CA GLU A 135 -10.21 -12.63 10.72
C GLU A 135 -10.96 -11.97 11.89
N ILE A 136 -10.73 -10.67 12.12
CA ILE A 136 -11.47 -9.91 13.15
C ILE A 136 -12.94 -9.73 12.73
N ALA A 137 -13.19 -9.42 11.45
CA ALA A 137 -14.55 -9.30 10.94
C ALA A 137 -15.36 -10.58 11.16
N ARG A 138 -14.77 -11.76 10.93
CA ARG A 138 -15.42 -13.05 11.18
C ARG A 138 -15.79 -13.26 12.64
N VAL A 139 -14.88 -12.90 13.57
CA VAL A 139 -15.16 -12.99 15.02
C VAL A 139 -16.32 -12.07 15.41
N LEU A 140 -16.34 -10.83 14.89
CA LEU A 140 -17.41 -9.88 15.19
C LEU A 140 -18.75 -10.26 14.55
N ARG A 141 -18.75 -10.89 13.36
CA ARG A 141 -19.98 -11.43 12.74
C ARG A 141 -20.58 -12.61 13.53
N ALA A 142 -19.76 -13.34 14.28
CA ALA A 142 -20.23 -14.44 15.11
C ALA A 142 -20.85 -13.98 16.45
N ASP A 143 -20.58 -12.74 16.88
CA ASP A 143 -21.12 -12.18 18.13
C ASP A 143 -22.51 -11.52 17.90
N LEU A 144 -23.57 -12.31 18.09
CA LEU A 144 -24.95 -11.84 17.92
C LEU A 144 -25.33 -10.68 18.85
N ASN A 145 -24.78 -10.64 20.07
CA ASN A 145 -25.07 -9.57 21.03
C ASN A 145 -24.46 -8.24 20.55
N PHE A 146 -23.25 -8.30 20.01
CA PHE A 146 -22.61 -7.13 19.41
C PHE A 146 -23.37 -6.66 18.17
N LEU A 147 -23.84 -7.57 17.31
CA LEU A 147 -24.63 -7.23 16.13
C LEU A 147 -25.96 -6.53 16.49
N ASP A 148 -26.70 -7.05 17.47
CA ASP A 148 -27.94 -6.42 17.94
C ASP A 148 -27.68 -5.03 18.55
N LYS A 149 -26.57 -4.89 19.29
CA LYS A 149 -26.13 -3.60 19.85
C LYS A 149 -25.87 -2.56 18.76
N ILE A 150 -25.09 -2.89 17.72
CA ILE A 150 -24.80 -1.93 16.63
C ILE A 150 -26.06 -1.58 15.82
N GLN A 151 -26.97 -2.54 15.61
CA GLN A 151 -28.24 -2.27 14.93
C GLN A 151 -29.16 -1.37 15.76
N THR A 152 -29.21 -1.57 17.08
CA THR A 152 -29.98 -0.73 17.99
C THR A 152 -29.44 0.70 18.00
N ILE A 153 -28.12 0.88 18.06
CA ILE A 153 -27.49 2.21 18.03
C ILE A 153 -27.68 2.88 16.65
N SER A 154 -27.58 2.13 15.55
CA SER A 154 -27.80 2.65 14.18
C SER A 154 -29.23 3.19 13.97
N LYS A 155 -30.22 2.61 14.64
CA LYS A 155 -31.61 3.09 14.63
C LYS A 155 -31.82 4.37 15.46
N ASP A 156 -30.92 4.69 16.39
CA ASP A 156 -31.01 5.91 17.21
C ASP A 156 -30.46 7.12 16.43
N ASN A 157 -31.29 8.16 16.29
CA ASN A 157 -30.95 9.38 15.56
C ASN A 157 -30.40 10.50 16.46
N LYS A 158 -30.15 10.25 17.75
CA LYS A 158 -29.72 11.30 18.71
C LYS A 158 -28.27 11.75 18.56
N ASN A 159 -27.36 10.86 18.17
CA ASN A 159 -25.92 11.14 18.15
C ASN A 159 -25.34 10.83 16.76
N GLU A 160 -25.30 11.86 15.91
CA GLU A 160 -24.88 11.71 14.51
C GLU A 160 -23.45 11.14 14.35
N PRO A 161 -22.41 11.63 15.05
CA PRO A 161 -21.06 11.03 14.94
C PRO A 161 -20.99 9.55 15.33
N LEU A 162 -21.70 9.17 16.40
CA LEU A 162 -21.75 7.76 16.84
C LEU A 162 -22.47 6.90 15.80
N LYS A 163 -23.63 7.39 15.33
CA LYS A 163 -24.41 6.74 14.28
C LYS A 163 -23.57 6.52 13.03
N LYS A 164 -22.83 7.54 12.58
CA LYS A 164 -21.94 7.47 11.42
C LYS A 164 -20.88 6.36 11.54
N ALA A 165 -20.23 6.21 12.70
CA ALA A 165 -19.25 5.13 12.93
C ALA A 165 -19.91 3.75 12.98
N VAL A 166 -21.07 3.65 13.63
CA VAL A 166 -21.82 2.39 13.79
C VAL A 166 -22.46 1.94 12.47
N ASP A 167 -22.96 2.86 11.66
CA ASP A 167 -23.48 2.55 10.31
C ASP A 167 -22.39 1.93 9.44
N GLY A 168 -21.14 2.38 9.56
CA GLY A 168 -19.99 1.76 8.89
C GLY A 168 -19.75 0.31 9.30
N LEU A 169 -19.91 0.01 10.60
CA LEU A 169 -19.85 -1.37 11.11
C LEU A 169 -21.02 -2.22 10.60
N VAL A 170 -22.25 -1.69 10.66
CA VAL A 170 -23.45 -2.38 10.14
C VAL A 170 -23.27 -2.69 8.65
N TRP A 171 -22.77 -1.73 7.87
CA TRP A 171 -22.45 -1.92 6.47
C TRP A 171 -21.46 -3.07 6.29
N LYS A 172 -20.29 -3.00 6.95
CA LYS A 172 -19.20 -3.98 6.76
C LYS A 172 -19.53 -5.39 7.27
N LEU A 173 -20.25 -5.49 8.38
CA LEU A 173 -20.50 -6.77 9.05
C LEU A 173 -21.78 -7.45 8.54
N ILE A 174 -22.81 -6.68 8.18
CA ILE A 174 -24.15 -7.21 7.88
C ILE A 174 -24.52 -7.02 6.40
N GLN A 175 -24.34 -5.82 5.84
CA GLN A 175 -24.88 -5.50 4.51
C GLN A 175 -23.94 -5.90 3.36
N GLU A 176 -22.63 -5.65 3.49
CA GLU A 176 -21.63 -5.96 2.47
C GLU A 176 -21.60 -7.45 2.10
N PRO A 177 -21.62 -8.43 3.05
CA PRO A 177 -21.61 -9.85 2.69
C PRO A 177 -22.86 -10.27 1.91
N VAL A 178 -24.04 -9.86 2.38
CA VAL A 178 -25.33 -10.14 1.72
C VAL A 178 -25.35 -9.59 0.29
N PHE A 179 -24.73 -8.43 0.09
CA PHE A 179 -24.64 -7.82 -1.23
C PHE A 179 -23.68 -8.57 -2.16
N LEU A 180 -22.48 -8.92 -1.69
CA LEU A 180 -21.51 -9.66 -2.49
C LEU A 180 -22.04 -11.03 -2.92
N GLU A 181 -22.84 -11.68 -2.07
CA GLU A 181 -23.55 -12.92 -2.42
C GLU A 181 -24.57 -12.71 -3.57
N LYS A 182 -25.28 -11.57 -3.59
CA LYS A 182 -26.20 -11.25 -4.69
C LYS A 182 -25.47 -11.04 -6.01
N ILE A 183 -24.34 -10.31 -5.99
CA ILE A 183 -23.50 -10.14 -7.18
C ILE A 183 -22.98 -11.49 -7.67
N ALA A 184 -22.47 -12.33 -6.77
CA ALA A 184 -21.94 -13.65 -7.13
C ALA A 184 -23.00 -14.51 -7.84
N LYS A 185 -24.24 -14.55 -7.31
CA LYS A 185 -25.37 -15.27 -7.94
C LYS A 185 -25.71 -14.73 -9.33
N GLN A 186 -25.75 -13.40 -9.50
CA GLN A 186 -26.00 -12.79 -10.81
C GLN A 186 -24.87 -13.09 -11.82
N GLU A 187 -23.61 -13.15 -11.36
CA GLU A 187 -22.48 -13.56 -12.21
C GLU A 187 -22.53 -15.04 -12.58
N GLU A 188 -23.05 -15.92 -11.70
CA GLU A 188 -23.25 -17.34 -11.97
C GLU A 188 -24.39 -17.57 -12.97
N GLU A 189 -25.54 -16.93 -12.78
CA GLU A 189 -26.68 -16.99 -13.71
C GLU A 189 -26.30 -16.49 -15.13
N GLN A 190 -25.53 -15.40 -15.21
CA GLN A 190 -25.02 -14.88 -16.51
C GLN A 190 -24.03 -15.83 -17.19
N LYS A 191 -23.28 -16.64 -16.43
CA LYS A 191 -22.39 -17.67 -17.00
C LYS A 191 -23.18 -18.87 -17.51
N GLU A 192 -24.18 -19.33 -16.76
CA GLU A 192 -25.06 -20.42 -17.20
C GLU A 192 -25.81 -20.07 -18.49
N ASP A 193 -26.34 -18.85 -18.60
CA ASP A 193 -26.97 -18.36 -19.83
C ASP A 193 -25.99 -18.31 -21.02
N ALA A 194 -24.74 -17.90 -20.79
CA ALA A 194 -23.71 -17.89 -21.82
C ALA A 194 -23.29 -19.30 -22.28
N ASP A 195 -23.21 -20.25 -21.36
CA ASP A 195 -22.87 -21.65 -21.65
C ASP A 195 -24.02 -22.39 -22.35
N VAL A 196 -25.28 -22.11 -21.99
CA VAL A 196 -26.47 -22.64 -22.69
C VAL A 196 -26.53 -22.16 -24.14
N ILE A 197 -26.20 -20.88 -24.40
CA ILE A 197 -26.14 -20.31 -25.76
C ILE A 197 -25.06 -21.00 -26.62
N ASN A 198 -23.94 -21.42 -26.02
CA ASN A 198 -22.86 -22.11 -26.73
C ASN A 198 -23.13 -23.61 -26.99
N THR A 199 -24.20 -24.19 -26.42
CA THR A 199 -24.47 -25.65 -26.47
C THR A 199 -25.49 -26.06 -27.55
N THR A 200 -25.85 -25.19 -28.50
CA THR A 200 -26.80 -25.54 -29.58
C THR A 200 -26.09 -26.29 -30.74
N THR A 201 -26.02 -27.61 -30.60
CA THR A 201 -26.16 -28.67 -31.62
C THR A 201 -25.31 -28.60 -32.91
N LYS A 202 -24.20 -29.36 -32.94
CA LYS A 202 -23.69 -30.01 -34.17
C LYS A 202 -24.13 -31.48 -34.17
N VAL A 203 -25.30 -31.78 -34.74
CA VAL A 203 -25.61 -33.13 -35.21
C VAL A 203 -25.51 -33.10 -36.72
N LEU A 204 -24.40 -33.63 -37.25
CA LEU A 204 -24.22 -33.85 -38.67
C LEU A 204 -24.66 -35.29 -38.98
N LEU A 205 -25.90 -35.46 -39.45
CA LEU A 205 -26.28 -36.70 -40.14
C LEU A 205 -25.62 -36.68 -41.51
N ILE A 206 -24.72 -37.63 -41.75
CA ILE A 206 -24.10 -37.84 -43.05
C ILE A 206 -24.98 -38.83 -43.82
N SER A 207 -25.69 -38.36 -44.84
CA SER A 207 -26.01 -39.20 -46.00
C SER A 207 -25.81 -38.42 -47.30
N ASP A 208 -24.92 -38.99 -48.09
CA ASP A 208 -24.52 -38.76 -49.47
C ASP A 208 -24.87 -37.46 -50.22
N LYS A 209 -23.77 -36.81 -50.64
CA LYS A 209 -23.60 -36.04 -51.89
C LYS A 209 -24.48 -34.80 -52.05
N SER A 210 -24.25 -33.80 -51.20
CA SER A 210 -24.15 -32.40 -51.64
C SER A 210 -23.53 -31.53 -50.55
N VAL A 211 -22.39 -30.92 -50.84
CA VAL A 211 -21.76 -29.94 -49.94
C VAL A 211 -22.52 -28.63 -50.10
N GLN A 212 -23.32 -28.24 -49.10
CA GLN A 212 -23.80 -26.87 -48.95
C GLN A 212 -22.97 -26.17 -47.88
N VAL A 213 -22.24 -25.14 -48.27
CA VAL A 213 -21.56 -24.22 -47.35
C VAL A 213 -22.62 -23.28 -46.77
N ALA A 214 -23.09 -23.56 -45.57
CA ALA A 214 -23.88 -22.60 -44.81
C ALA A 214 -22.94 -21.58 -44.17
N ILE A 215 -23.01 -20.32 -44.63
CA ILE A 215 -22.36 -19.19 -43.95
C ILE A 215 -23.12 -18.96 -42.63
N THR A 216 -22.55 -19.39 -41.51
CA THR A 216 -23.07 -19.06 -40.20
C THR A 216 -22.71 -17.60 -39.89
N LYS A 217 -23.71 -16.73 -39.84
CA LYS A 217 -23.57 -15.37 -39.28
C LYS A 217 -22.95 -15.49 -37.89
N GLN A 218 -21.73 -15.00 -37.70
CA GLN A 218 -21.26 -14.62 -36.38
C GLN A 218 -22.20 -13.49 -35.92
N ARG A 219 -23.12 -13.80 -35.01
CA ARG A 219 -23.80 -12.75 -34.26
C ARG A 219 -22.73 -12.13 -33.37
N ASN A 220 -22.36 -10.89 -33.67
CA ASN A 220 -21.67 -10.02 -32.73
C ASN A 220 -22.49 -10.05 -31.44
N VAL A 221 -21.98 -10.69 -30.39
CA VAL A 221 -22.50 -10.49 -29.04
C VAL A 221 -22.14 -9.04 -28.71
N THR A 222 -23.11 -8.15 -28.90
CA THR A 222 -23.00 -6.78 -28.38
C THR A 222 -22.77 -6.89 -26.88
N PRO A 223 -21.70 -6.28 -26.33
CA PRO A 223 -21.52 -6.23 -24.89
C PRO A 223 -22.81 -5.69 -24.28
N ILE A 224 -23.32 -6.36 -23.25
CA ILE A 224 -24.46 -5.82 -22.50
C ILE A 224 -23.96 -4.49 -21.93
N GLU A 225 -24.39 -3.36 -22.52
CA GLU A 225 -24.08 -2.04 -22.00
C GLU A 225 -24.74 -1.94 -20.63
N ARG A 226 -23.95 -2.14 -19.56
CA ARG A 226 -24.38 -1.77 -18.22
C ARG A 226 -24.55 -0.25 -18.22
N SER A 227 -25.79 0.19 -18.30
CA SER A 227 -26.14 1.60 -18.18
C SER A 227 -25.92 2.04 -16.72
N TYR A 228 -24.78 2.63 -16.44
CA TYR A 228 -24.50 3.25 -15.16
C TYR A 228 -25.24 4.59 -15.02
N GLN A 229 -25.69 4.91 -13.81
CA GLN A 229 -26.30 6.21 -13.53
C GLN A 229 -25.26 7.34 -13.64
N TYR A 230 -24.04 7.05 -13.19
CA TYR A 230 -22.90 7.95 -13.18
C TYR A 230 -21.76 7.34 -14.01
N ASP A 231 -21.01 8.19 -14.70
CA ASP A 231 -19.78 7.76 -15.35
C ASP A 231 -18.67 7.58 -14.31
N ILE A 232 -18.62 8.48 -13.30
CA ILE A 232 -17.51 8.57 -12.36
C ILE A 232 -18.04 8.85 -10.95
N MET A 233 -17.62 8.05 -9.97
CA MET A 233 -17.67 8.41 -8.55
C MET A 233 -16.31 8.95 -8.12
N ILE A 234 -16.27 10.04 -7.35
CA ILE A 234 -15.04 10.55 -6.72
C ILE A 234 -15.04 10.23 -5.23
N SER A 235 -14.17 9.29 -4.84
CA SER A 235 -13.84 8.99 -3.45
C SER A 235 -12.69 9.88 -2.99
N TYR A 236 -12.90 10.67 -1.93
CA TYR A 236 -11.91 11.61 -1.41
C TYR A 236 -12.07 11.84 0.10
N CYS A 237 -11.01 12.32 0.75
CA CYS A 237 -11.13 12.83 2.12
C CYS A 237 -11.49 14.32 2.09
N HIS A 238 -12.45 14.76 2.90
CA HIS A 238 -12.89 16.18 2.96
C HIS A 238 -11.78 17.19 3.25
N VAL A 239 -10.66 16.74 3.83
CA VAL A 239 -9.44 17.56 4.01
C VAL A 239 -8.88 18.05 2.67
N ASP A 240 -9.02 17.25 1.60
CA ASP A 240 -8.48 17.52 0.27
C ASP A 240 -9.54 18.12 -0.69
N LYS A 241 -10.65 18.65 -0.15
CA LYS A 241 -11.84 19.12 -0.91
C LYS A 241 -11.52 20.11 -2.03
N GLU A 242 -10.54 21.00 -1.84
CA GLU A 242 -10.28 22.10 -2.77
C GLU A 242 -9.81 21.60 -4.14
N LEU A 243 -8.84 20.69 -4.15
CA LEU A 243 -8.35 20.08 -5.38
C LEU A 243 -9.40 19.12 -5.96
N THR A 244 -10.06 18.34 -5.11
CA THR A 244 -11.13 17.42 -5.55
C THR A 244 -12.26 18.16 -6.26
N TYR A 245 -12.69 19.32 -5.75
CA TYR A 245 -13.78 20.08 -6.36
C TYR A 245 -13.39 20.66 -7.72
N LYS A 246 -12.12 21.05 -7.90
CA LYS A 246 -11.59 21.45 -9.21
C LYS A 246 -11.61 20.29 -10.20
N ILE A 247 -11.18 19.09 -9.77
CA ILE A 247 -11.23 17.88 -10.61
C ILE A 247 -12.68 17.54 -10.98
N HIS A 248 -13.60 17.60 -10.02
CA HIS A 248 -15.02 17.40 -10.26
C HIS A 248 -15.57 18.38 -11.31
N GLN A 249 -15.31 19.68 -11.16
CA GLN A 249 -15.75 20.70 -12.11
C GLN A 249 -15.17 20.46 -13.51
N TYR A 250 -13.89 20.10 -13.59
CA TYR A 250 -13.26 19.76 -14.87
C TYR A 250 -13.97 18.59 -15.55
N LEU A 251 -14.23 17.49 -14.83
CA LEU A 251 -14.89 16.30 -15.40
C LEU A 251 -16.34 16.58 -15.82
N VAL A 252 -17.10 17.36 -15.05
CA VAL A 252 -18.44 17.81 -15.45
C VAL A 252 -18.38 18.67 -16.71
N ASN A 253 -17.38 19.55 -16.85
CA ASN A 253 -17.17 20.34 -18.06
C ASN A 253 -16.77 19.48 -19.28
N GLN A 254 -16.22 18.28 -19.05
CA GLN A 254 -15.97 17.26 -20.08
C GLN A 254 -17.21 16.38 -20.36
N ASN A 255 -18.40 16.78 -19.86
CA ASN A 255 -19.68 16.09 -20.01
C ASN A 255 -19.80 14.72 -19.30
N PHE A 256 -19.00 14.45 -18.27
CA PHE A 256 -19.22 13.27 -17.42
C PHE A 256 -20.32 13.52 -16.39
N LYS A 257 -21.14 12.50 -16.14
CA LYS A 257 -22.01 12.42 -14.96
C LYS A 257 -21.19 11.99 -13.76
N VAL A 258 -20.81 12.96 -12.93
CA VAL A 258 -19.93 12.71 -11.78
C VAL A 258 -20.73 12.71 -10.48
N TRP A 259 -20.54 11.69 -9.65
CA TRP A 259 -20.99 11.65 -8.27
C TRP A 259 -19.86 12.03 -7.32
N ILE A 260 -20.16 12.89 -6.35
CA ILE A 260 -19.24 13.28 -5.27
C ILE A 260 -20.04 13.70 -4.03
N ASP A 261 -19.55 13.36 -2.84
CA ASP A 261 -20.12 13.88 -1.59
C ASP A 261 -19.66 15.33 -1.34
N LEU A 262 -20.50 16.31 -1.72
CA LEU A 262 -20.23 17.74 -1.48
C LEU A 262 -20.68 18.23 -0.10
N ASN A 263 -21.66 17.55 0.51
CA ASN A 263 -22.40 18.06 1.66
C ASN A 263 -22.08 17.31 2.96
N ASN A 264 -21.00 16.50 2.97
CA ASN A 264 -20.56 15.74 4.13
C ASN A 264 -21.67 14.79 4.62
N MET A 265 -22.36 14.16 3.64
CA MET A 265 -23.61 13.41 3.73
C MET A 265 -24.35 13.50 5.08
N TYR A 266 -25.44 14.29 5.13
CA TYR A 266 -26.46 14.21 6.17
C TYR A 266 -27.44 13.07 5.82
N GLY A 267 -27.27 11.88 6.40
CA GLY A 267 -28.12 10.71 6.10
C GLY A 267 -27.42 9.37 6.35
N PRO A 268 -27.98 8.22 5.87
CA PRO A 268 -27.30 6.93 5.89
C PRO A 268 -26.15 6.93 4.87
N ALA A 269 -25.05 7.57 5.24
CA ALA A 269 -23.87 7.81 4.40
C ALA A 269 -23.37 6.53 3.71
N MET A 270 -23.45 5.39 4.39
CA MET A 270 -23.02 4.09 3.85
C MET A 270 -23.90 3.56 2.72
N SER A 271 -25.22 3.73 2.78
CA SER A 271 -26.11 3.29 1.69
C SER A 271 -25.90 4.13 0.44
N ALA A 272 -25.88 5.46 0.59
CA ALA A 272 -25.68 6.36 -0.53
C ALA A 272 -24.29 6.19 -1.18
N MET A 273 -23.26 5.93 -0.36
CA MET A 273 -21.92 5.58 -0.83
C MET A 273 -21.93 4.26 -1.63
N ALA A 274 -22.59 3.23 -1.13
CA ALA A 274 -22.69 1.95 -1.82
C ALA A 274 -23.43 2.09 -3.15
N ASP A 275 -24.58 2.78 -3.14
CA ASP A 275 -25.37 3.08 -4.33
C ASP A 275 -24.53 3.83 -5.37
N ALA A 276 -23.68 4.78 -4.93
CA ALA A 276 -22.79 5.52 -5.82
C ALA A 276 -21.72 4.63 -6.47
N VAL A 277 -21.06 3.75 -5.69
CA VAL A 277 -20.08 2.78 -6.22
C VAL A 277 -20.74 1.84 -7.23
N GLU A 278 -21.93 1.34 -6.89
CA GLU A 278 -22.67 0.36 -7.71
C GLU A 278 -23.16 0.94 -9.03
N ASN A 279 -23.56 2.20 -9.02
CA ASN A 279 -24.11 2.89 -10.18
C ASN A 279 -23.07 3.75 -10.92
N SER A 280 -21.77 3.53 -10.67
CA SER A 280 -20.67 4.20 -11.38
C SER A 280 -19.84 3.23 -12.22
N GLU A 281 -19.41 3.68 -13.40
CA GLU A 281 -18.46 2.95 -14.25
C GLU A 281 -17.04 3.00 -13.66
N PHE A 282 -16.59 4.21 -13.32
CA PHE A 282 -15.29 4.50 -12.74
C PHE A 282 -15.39 4.96 -11.29
N VAL A 283 -14.39 4.62 -10.49
CA VAL A 283 -14.20 5.16 -9.15
C VAL A 283 -12.82 5.80 -9.06
N ILE A 284 -12.80 7.13 -8.95
CA ILE A 284 -11.60 7.91 -8.68
C ILE A 284 -11.26 7.80 -7.19
N MET A 285 -10.00 7.45 -6.89
CA MET A 285 -9.46 7.45 -5.53
C MET A 285 -8.51 8.63 -5.38
N CYS A 286 -8.93 9.69 -4.68
CA CYS A 286 -8.11 10.88 -4.41
C CYS A 286 -7.16 10.61 -3.24
N MET A 287 -6.01 9.99 -3.54
CA MET A 287 -5.07 9.48 -2.56
C MET A 287 -4.23 10.56 -1.91
N SER A 288 -4.19 10.51 -0.59
CA SER A 288 -3.39 11.33 0.31
C SER A 288 -3.21 10.59 1.64
N ASP A 289 -2.39 11.13 2.54
CA ASP A 289 -2.31 10.61 3.91
C ASP A 289 -3.68 10.61 4.60
N SER A 290 -4.48 11.66 4.43
CA SER A 290 -5.83 11.75 4.99
C SER A 290 -6.77 10.70 4.40
N TYR A 291 -6.65 10.42 3.10
CA TYR A 291 -7.40 9.36 2.42
C TYR A 291 -7.06 7.99 3.00
N LYS A 292 -5.77 7.66 3.11
CA LYS A 292 -5.31 6.38 3.67
C LYS A 292 -5.82 6.16 5.10
N ARG A 293 -5.89 7.23 5.89
CA ARG A 293 -6.33 7.18 7.30
C ARG A 293 -7.85 7.16 7.49
N SER A 294 -8.63 7.43 6.45
CA SER A 294 -10.09 7.54 6.56
C SER A 294 -10.73 6.16 6.42
N THR A 295 -11.43 5.69 7.45
CA THR A 295 -12.18 4.43 7.40
C THR A 295 -13.27 4.46 6.34
N TYR A 296 -13.88 5.63 6.10
CA TYR A 296 -14.83 5.86 5.00
C TYR A 296 -14.17 5.64 3.64
N CYS A 297 -13.03 6.29 3.39
CA CYS A 297 -12.32 6.16 2.12
C CYS A 297 -11.83 4.73 1.89
N GLN A 298 -11.36 4.05 2.95
CA GLN A 298 -11.01 2.63 2.86
C GLN A 298 -12.21 1.76 2.51
N ALA A 299 -13.38 2.00 3.14
CA ALA A 299 -14.61 1.29 2.82
C ALA A 299 -15.02 1.50 1.35
N GLU A 300 -14.96 2.73 0.84
CA GLU A 300 -15.25 3.07 -0.56
C GLU A 300 -14.33 2.33 -1.52
N ALA A 301 -13.02 2.42 -1.29
CA ALA A 301 -12.02 1.82 -2.14
C ALA A 301 -12.12 0.29 -2.15
N GLU A 302 -12.27 -0.35 -0.98
CA GLU A 302 -12.43 -1.80 -0.88
C GLU A 302 -13.73 -2.26 -1.54
N TYR A 303 -14.83 -1.54 -1.33
CA TYR A 303 -16.11 -1.92 -1.91
C TYR A 303 -16.09 -1.77 -3.44
N ALA A 304 -15.51 -0.69 -3.96
CA ALA A 304 -15.30 -0.50 -5.39
C ALA A 304 -14.40 -1.59 -5.99
N PHE A 305 -13.35 -1.99 -5.28
CA PHE A 305 -12.47 -3.09 -5.68
C PHE A 305 -13.23 -4.43 -5.74
N LYS A 306 -14.01 -4.77 -4.69
CA LYS A 306 -14.82 -6.00 -4.64
C LYS A 306 -15.92 -6.02 -5.71
N CYS A 307 -16.52 -4.87 -5.99
CA CYS A 307 -17.48 -4.68 -7.09
C CYS A 307 -16.82 -4.65 -8.49
N LYS A 308 -15.51 -4.92 -8.60
CA LYS A 308 -14.72 -4.92 -9.84
C LYS A 308 -14.86 -3.63 -10.65
N ARG A 309 -14.97 -2.49 -9.98
CA ARG A 309 -15.06 -1.17 -10.63
C ARG A 309 -13.73 -0.76 -11.24
N ARG A 310 -13.79 0.10 -12.27
CA ARG A 310 -12.58 0.67 -12.87
C ARG A 310 -12.01 1.74 -11.95
N LEU A 311 -10.98 1.37 -11.21
CA LEU A 311 -10.32 2.25 -10.24
C LEU A 311 -9.34 3.21 -10.95
N LEU A 312 -9.46 4.50 -10.64
CA LEU A 312 -8.59 5.57 -11.13
C LEU A 312 -7.86 6.23 -9.94
N PRO A 313 -6.65 5.78 -9.59
CA PRO A 313 -5.90 6.34 -8.48
C PRO A 313 -5.30 7.70 -8.86
N LEU A 314 -5.56 8.73 -8.05
CA LEU A 314 -4.96 10.06 -8.20
C LEU A 314 -4.08 10.38 -6.98
N VAL A 315 -2.87 10.87 -7.21
CA VAL A 315 -2.03 11.41 -6.12
C VAL A 315 -2.37 12.89 -5.95
N MET A 316 -2.85 13.26 -4.76
CA MET A 316 -3.36 14.60 -4.48
C MET A 316 -2.30 15.56 -3.93
N ARG A 317 -1.11 15.06 -3.57
CA ARG A 317 -0.06 15.83 -2.90
C ARG A 317 1.34 15.48 -3.41
N PRO A 318 2.24 16.46 -3.52
CA PRO A 318 3.62 16.20 -3.93
C PRO A 318 4.29 15.16 -3.03
N GLY A 319 5.01 14.21 -3.62
CA GLY A 319 5.81 13.24 -2.87
C GLY A 319 5.03 12.13 -2.15
N TYR A 320 3.69 12.17 -2.15
CA TYR A 320 2.88 11.12 -1.55
C TYR A 320 3.06 9.79 -2.30
N LYS A 321 3.21 8.71 -1.55
CA LYS A 321 3.30 7.34 -2.08
C LYS A 321 2.31 6.45 -1.33
N PRO A 322 1.41 5.76 -2.03
CA PRO A 322 0.52 4.81 -1.38
C PRO A 322 1.30 3.60 -0.85
N ASP A 323 1.00 3.19 0.37
CA ASP A 323 1.58 2.04 1.06
C ASP A 323 0.48 1.28 1.85
N GLY A 324 0.84 0.18 2.52
CA GLY A 324 -0.11 -0.66 3.27
C GLY A 324 -1.28 -1.15 2.42
N TRP A 325 -2.49 -1.11 2.98
CA TRP A 325 -3.73 -1.54 2.32
C TRP A 325 -3.96 -0.83 0.97
N LEU A 326 -3.67 0.47 0.89
CA LEU A 326 -3.90 1.27 -0.30
C LEU A 326 -2.89 0.93 -1.40
N GLY A 327 -1.61 0.80 -1.02
CA GLY A 327 -0.56 0.36 -1.94
C GLY A 327 -0.83 -1.04 -2.51
N PHE A 328 -1.27 -1.98 -1.68
CA PHE A 328 -1.65 -3.32 -2.11
C PHE A 328 -2.84 -3.32 -3.07
N MET A 329 -3.89 -2.56 -2.76
CA MET A 329 -5.11 -2.47 -3.57
C MET A 329 -4.83 -1.90 -4.97
N ILE A 330 -4.02 -0.84 -5.06
CA ILE A 330 -3.66 -0.21 -6.33
C ILE A 330 -2.74 -1.13 -7.13
N GLY A 331 -1.78 -1.80 -6.47
CA GLY A 331 -0.83 -2.69 -7.11
C GLY A 331 -0.02 -1.98 -8.19
N SER A 332 -0.02 -2.52 -9.41
CA SER A 332 0.71 -1.96 -10.57
C SER A 332 -0.12 -0.98 -11.41
N ARG A 333 -1.27 -0.51 -10.93
CA ARG A 333 -2.11 0.44 -11.68
C ARG A 333 -1.38 1.77 -11.87
N VAL A 334 -1.61 2.39 -13.03
CA VAL A 334 -1.14 3.74 -13.31
C VAL A 334 -1.93 4.71 -12.44
N TYR A 335 -1.24 5.66 -11.82
CA TYR A 335 -1.84 6.77 -11.10
C TYR A 335 -1.54 8.09 -11.79
N VAL A 336 -2.47 9.02 -11.71
CA VAL A 336 -2.29 10.40 -12.20
C VAL A 336 -1.86 11.27 -11.04
N ASP A 337 -0.75 11.98 -11.22
CA ASP A 337 -0.10 12.71 -10.13
C ASP A 337 -0.36 14.21 -10.19
N PHE A 338 -1.41 14.67 -9.49
CA PHE A 338 -1.74 16.08 -9.33
C PHE A 338 -0.81 16.81 -8.35
N GLY A 339 0.06 16.09 -7.63
CA GLY A 339 1.12 16.67 -6.81
C GLY A 339 2.38 17.01 -7.61
N ARG A 340 2.61 16.32 -8.73
CA ARG A 340 3.80 16.49 -9.58
C ARG A 340 3.57 17.41 -10.78
N TYR A 341 2.41 17.32 -11.42
CA TYR A 341 2.08 18.10 -12.62
C TYR A 341 1.20 19.30 -12.25
N ASP A 342 1.22 20.34 -13.08
CA ASP A 342 0.19 21.38 -13.01
C ASP A 342 -1.20 20.79 -13.31
N PHE A 343 -2.24 21.52 -12.91
CA PHE A 343 -3.62 21.04 -12.94
C PHE A 343 -4.06 20.61 -14.35
N ASP A 344 -3.76 21.42 -15.37
CA ASP A 344 -4.19 21.16 -16.75
C ASP A 344 -3.49 19.91 -17.31
N THR A 345 -2.18 19.80 -17.13
CA THR A 345 -1.40 18.62 -17.54
C THR A 345 -1.86 17.34 -16.81
N ALA A 346 -2.20 17.43 -15.53
CA ALA A 346 -2.72 16.30 -14.76
C ALA A 346 -4.12 15.88 -15.27
N CYS A 347 -4.98 16.85 -15.59
CA CYS A 347 -6.29 16.60 -16.19
C CYS A 347 -6.20 15.94 -17.57
N GLU A 348 -5.27 16.36 -18.43
CA GLU A 348 -5.02 15.67 -19.71
C GLU A 348 -4.63 14.20 -19.51
N LYS A 349 -3.75 13.93 -18.55
CA LYS A 349 -3.35 12.55 -18.20
C LYS A 349 -4.51 11.74 -17.65
N LEU A 350 -5.39 12.34 -16.84
CA LEU A 350 -6.62 11.70 -16.36
C LEU A 350 -7.55 11.32 -17.51
N MET A 351 -7.75 12.22 -18.48
CA MET A 351 -8.56 11.94 -19.66
C MET A 351 -7.97 10.82 -20.51
N ILE A 352 -6.65 10.79 -20.69
CA ILE A 352 -5.96 9.69 -21.37
C ILE A 352 -6.23 8.37 -20.66
N GLU A 353 -6.07 8.32 -19.33
CA GLU A 353 -6.28 7.09 -18.55
C GLU A 353 -7.74 6.61 -18.61
N ILE A 354 -8.71 7.52 -18.48
CA ILE A 354 -10.14 7.19 -18.62
C ILE A 354 -10.40 6.55 -19.98
N ASN A 355 -9.91 7.17 -21.06
CA ASN A 355 -10.11 6.68 -22.42
C ASN A 355 -9.41 5.33 -22.66
N LEU A 356 -8.20 5.15 -22.14
CA LEU A 356 -7.46 3.88 -22.22
C LEU A 356 -8.22 2.76 -21.50
N GLN A 357 -8.77 3.02 -20.31
CA GLN A 357 -9.56 2.02 -19.60
C GLN A 357 -10.92 1.77 -20.25
N LYS A 358 -11.55 2.78 -20.87
CA LYS A 358 -12.79 2.60 -21.67
C LYS A 358 -12.58 1.64 -22.84
N GLN A 359 -11.44 1.74 -23.52
CA GLN A 359 -11.07 0.87 -24.64
C GLN A 359 -10.69 -0.54 -24.21
N GLN A 360 -10.26 -0.74 -22.96
CA GLN A 360 -10.06 -2.06 -22.41
C GLN A 360 -11.43 -2.70 -22.18
N VAL A 361 -11.75 -3.73 -22.97
CA VAL A 361 -12.86 -4.63 -22.66
C VAL A 361 -12.61 -5.14 -21.25
N ILE A 362 -13.50 -4.80 -20.31
CA ILE A 362 -13.51 -5.48 -19.01
C ILE A 362 -13.61 -6.95 -19.36
N PRO A 363 -12.72 -7.84 -18.88
CA PRO A 363 -12.92 -9.25 -19.13
C PRO A 363 -14.26 -9.62 -18.50
N THR A 364 -15.32 -9.72 -19.32
CA THR A 364 -16.37 -10.68 -19.04
C THR A 364 -15.65 -12.00 -19.12
N ILE A 365 -15.37 -12.54 -17.94
CA ILE A 365 -14.58 -13.72 -17.73
C ILE A 365 -15.23 -14.88 -18.50
N VAL A 366 -14.76 -15.17 -19.71
CA VAL A 366 -14.84 -16.51 -20.28
C VAL A 366 -13.56 -17.21 -19.84
N ILE A 367 -13.62 -17.89 -18.70
CA ILE A 367 -12.54 -18.79 -18.27
C ILE A 367 -12.73 -20.10 -19.03
N ASN A 368 -11.68 -20.53 -19.73
CA ASN A 368 -11.63 -21.90 -20.24
C ASN A 368 -11.53 -22.87 -19.04
N PRO A 369 -12.33 -23.94 -18.99
CA PRO A 369 -12.49 -24.83 -17.83
C PRO A 369 -11.26 -25.63 -17.38
N SER A 370 -10.06 -25.38 -17.90
CA SER A 370 -8.85 -26.19 -17.60
C SER A 370 -7.86 -25.56 -16.61
N ASP A 371 -8.07 -24.31 -16.17
CA ASP A 371 -7.15 -23.63 -15.24
C ASP A 371 -7.63 -23.64 -13.78
N HIS A 372 -8.87 -24.07 -13.50
CA HIS A 372 -9.42 -24.11 -12.14
C HIS A 372 -8.98 -25.35 -11.33
N GLU A 373 -8.71 -26.48 -11.97
CA GLU A 373 -8.30 -27.69 -11.25
C GLU A 373 -6.85 -27.60 -10.72
N LYS A 374 -5.98 -26.79 -11.33
CA LYS A 374 -4.59 -26.67 -10.87
C LYS A 374 -4.36 -25.66 -9.74
N LEU A 375 -5.25 -24.70 -9.53
CA LEU A 375 -5.11 -23.70 -8.46
C LEU A 375 -5.80 -24.13 -7.15
N ALA A 376 -6.84 -24.97 -7.23
CA ALA A 376 -7.53 -25.50 -6.05
C ALA A 376 -6.72 -26.61 -5.35
N GLU A 377 -5.93 -27.40 -6.09
CA GLU A 377 -5.16 -28.51 -5.51
C GLU A 377 -3.88 -28.04 -4.77
N ILE A 378 -3.33 -26.89 -5.17
CA ILE A 378 -2.12 -26.30 -4.54
C ILE A 378 -2.42 -25.66 -3.18
N ILE A 379 -3.65 -25.19 -2.96
CA ILE A 379 -4.03 -24.48 -1.72
C ILE A 379 -4.48 -25.45 -0.61
N SER A 380 -4.80 -26.71 -0.96
CA SER A 380 -5.33 -27.70 0.00
C SER A 380 -4.28 -28.65 0.62
N THR A 381 -3.04 -28.71 0.09
CA THR A 381 -2.02 -29.69 0.55
C THR A 381 -0.68 -29.06 0.98
N GLY A 382 -0.71 -27.83 1.47
CA GLY A 382 0.48 -27.06 1.88
C GLY A 382 0.71 -26.93 3.38
N THR A 383 0.42 -27.94 4.21
CA THR A 383 0.75 -27.92 5.65
C THR A 383 1.54 -29.11 6.19
N GLU A 384 1.85 -30.14 5.40
CA GLU A 384 2.70 -31.25 5.87
C GLU A 384 3.64 -31.77 4.78
N HIS A 385 4.86 -31.21 4.71
CA HIS A 385 6.13 -31.93 4.49
C HIS A 385 7.27 -30.98 4.11
N PHE A 386 7.90 -30.39 5.13
CA PHE A 386 9.33 -30.07 5.07
C PHE A 386 10.11 -31.37 5.22
N GLN A 387 10.66 -31.90 4.12
CA GLN A 387 11.99 -32.54 3.99
C GLN A 387 12.01 -33.62 2.89
N LYS A 388 12.96 -33.43 1.96
CA LYS A 388 13.73 -34.40 1.14
C LYS A 388 13.58 -34.29 -0.38
N ASN A 389 14.71 -33.87 -0.95
CA ASN A 389 15.39 -34.38 -2.15
C ASN A 389 15.45 -33.52 -3.42
N LYS A 390 16.73 -33.23 -3.74
CA LYS A 390 17.32 -32.68 -4.96
C LYS A 390 17.22 -33.64 -6.15
N LYS A 391 17.43 -33.05 -7.34
CA LYS A 391 17.93 -33.60 -8.64
C LYS A 391 16.89 -34.28 -9.55
N GLN A 392 16.52 -33.64 -10.66
CA GLN A 392 17.03 -33.88 -12.04
C GLN A 392 16.05 -33.31 -13.09
N SER A 393 16.59 -32.59 -14.07
CA SER A 393 15.93 -32.28 -15.36
C SER A 393 15.91 -33.52 -16.26
N PRO A 394 15.03 -33.60 -17.28
CA PRO A 394 15.52 -33.29 -18.63
C PRO A 394 14.53 -32.59 -19.59
N GLU A 395 15.14 -31.85 -20.53
CA GLU A 395 14.68 -31.37 -21.84
C GLU A 395 13.94 -32.41 -22.69
N ILE A 396 12.91 -31.99 -23.47
CA ILE A 396 12.77 -32.23 -24.93
C ILE A 396 11.88 -31.12 -25.56
N LEU A 397 12.37 -30.47 -26.63
CA LEU A 397 11.59 -29.68 -27.61
C LEU A 397 11.33 -30.56 -28.86
N PRO A 398 10.27 -30.34 -29.66
CA PRO A 398 10.55 -29.73 -30.96
C PRO A 398 9.49 -28.76 -31.55
N LYS A 399 10.02 -27.99 -32.50
CA LYS A 399 9.50 -26.88 -33.32
C LYS A 399 8.40 -27.28 -34.33
N ASN A 400 7.49 -26.34 -34.64
CA ASN A 400 7.36 -25.72 -35.98
C ASN A 400 6.31 -24.58 -36.01
N SER A 401 6.68 -23.45 -36.62
CA SER A 401 5.92 -22.19 -36.77
C SER A 401 5.21 -22.08 -38.14
N PRO A 402 4.27 -21.13 -38.36
CA PRO A 402 4.73 -19.83 -38.88
C PRO A 402 3.91 -18.56 -38.46
N LYS A 403 4.68 -17.49 -38.21
CA LYS A 403 4.48 -16.07 -38.59
C LYS A 403 3.17 -15.34 -38.23
N ASN A 404 3.19 -14.63 -37.08
CA ASN A 404 2.74 -13.23 -36.99
C ASN A 404 3.36 -12.55 -35.75
N LYS A 405 4.65 -12.17 -35.87
CA LYS A 405 5.37 -11.26 -34.97
C LYS A 405 5.43 -9.95 -35.78
N ASP A 406 5.03 -8.79 -35.28
CA ASP A 406 6.06 -7.85 -34.82
C ASP A 406 5.56 -6.66 -33.97
N ILE A 407 4.27 -6.54 -33.59
CA ILE A 407 3.82 -5.36 -32.80
C ILE A 407 3.45 -5.71 -31.35
N VAL A 408 2.87 -6.88 -31.12
CA VAL A 408 2.38 -7.27 -29.77
C VAL A 408 3.49 -7.95 -28.94
N SER A 409 4.50 -8.52 -29.60
CA SER A 409 5.60 -9.22 -28.92
C SER A 409 6.72 -8.30 -28.40
N SER A 410 6.83 -7.07 -28.92
CA SER A 410 7.77 -6.07 -28.40
C SER A 410 7.23 -5.46 -27.11
N VAL A 411 5.95 -5.08 -27.08
CA VAL A 411 5.29 -4.48 -25.90
C VAL A 411 5.12 -5.48 -24.75
N LEU A 412 4.85 -6.76 -25.03
CA LEU A 412 4.78 -7.80 -24.00
C LEU A 412 6.17 -8.21 -23.47
N LYS A 413 7.23 -8.08 -24.27
CA LYS A 413 8.60 -8.27 -23.78
C LYS A 413 9.09 -7.11 -22.91
N THR A 414 8.65 -5.88 -23.17
CA THR A 414 8.95 -4.71 -22.32
C THR A 414 8.18 -4.73 -20.98
N ARG A 415 7.06 -5.47 -20.88
CA ARG A 415 6.22 -5.53 -19.67
C ARG A 415 6.65 -6.57 -18.63
N GLN A 416 7.56 -7.50 -18.96
CA GLN A 416 8.06 -8.52 -18.02
C GLN A 416 9.51 -8.30 -17.56
N SER A 417 10.21 -7.26 -18.03
CA SER A 417 11.65 -7.11 -17.81
C SER A 417 12.07 -6.14 -16.70
N THR A 418 11.19 -5.29 -16.17
CA THR A 418 11.64 -4.13 -15.38
C THR A 418 12.20 -4.43 -13.98
N LEU A 419 12.17 -5.68 -13.48
CA LEU A 419 12.78 -6.05 -12.18
C LEU A 419 13.42 -7.46 -12.15
N ASN A 420 13.57 -8.15 -13.29
CA ASN A 420 14.18 -9.49 -13.30
C ASN A 420 15.69 -9.45 -13.02
N PHE A 421 16.37 -8.33 -13.29
CA PHE A 421 17.81 -8.17 -13.04
C PHE A 421 18.15 -8.13 -11.55
N ILE A 422 17.23 -7.72 -10.66
CA ILE A 422 17.46 -7.62 -9.20
C ILE A 422 17.85 -8.98 -8.60
N ARG A 423 17.34 -10.08 -9.18
CA ARG A 423 17.60 -11.45 -8.71
C ARG A 423 18.87 -12.07 -9.31
N LYS A 424 19.54 -11.39 -10.25
CA LYS A 424 20.74 -11.89 -10.96
C LYS A 424 21.98 -11.09 -10.54
N PRO A 425 23.15 -11.74 -10.37
CA PRO A 425 24.38 -11.01 -10.13
C PRO A 425 24.76 -10.15 -11.33
N ILE A 426 25.28 -8.94 -11.07
CA ILE A 426 25.58 -7.94 -12.11
C ILE A 426 26.47 -8.48 -13.24
N ASN A 427 27.36 -9.43 -12.93
CA ASN A 427 28.22 -10.10 -13.92
C ASN A 427 27.47 -11.00 -14.93
N THR A 428 26.18 -11.27 -14.71
CA THR A 428 25.28 -12.06 -15.59
C THR A 428 24.23 -11.20 -16.29
N TRP A 429 24.23 -9.89 -16.10
CA TRP A 429 23.27 -8.99 -16.76
C TRP A 429 23.54 -8.88 -18.25
N THR A 430 22.49 -9.03 -19.04
CA THR A 430 22.47 -8.77 -20.48
C THR A 430 22.43 -7.26 -20.76
N GLU A 431 22.62 -6.85 -22.02
CA GLU A 431 22.46 -5.45 -22.46
C GLU A 431 21.06 -4.91 -22.13
N SER A 432 20.02 -5.74 -22.30
CA SER A 432 18.65 -5.39 -21.92
C SER A 432 18.50 -5.17 -20.41
N ASP A 433 19.14 -6.00 -19.58
CA ASP A 433 19.09 -5.87 -18.12
C ASP A 433 19.77 -4.56 -17.66
N VAL A 434 20.85 -4.14 -18.32
CA VAL A 434 21.55 -2.87 -18.05
C VAL A 434 20.68 -1.67 -18.41
N LEU A 435 20.00 -1.71 -19.56
CA LEU A 435 19.07 -0.66 -19.98
C LEU A 435 17.85 -0.54 -19.05
N ASP A 436 17.28 -1.66 -18.64
CA ASP A 436 16.19 -1.72 -17.66
C ASP A 436 16.64 -1.17 -16.30
N PHE A 437 17.86 -1.50 -15.87
CA PHE A 437 18.44 -0.95 -14.65
C PHE A 437 18.63 0.57 -14.71
N LEU A 438 19.21 1.11 -15.80
CA LEU A 438 19.45 2.54 -15.95
C LEU A 438 18.14 3.34 -16.01
N SER A 439 17.13 2.81 -16.70
CA SER A 439 15.81 3.44 -16.79
C SER A 439 15.08 3.41 -15.43
N ALA A 440 15.12 2.30 -14.70
CA ALA A 440 14.52 2.17 -13.37
C ALA A 440 15.08 3.18 -12.34
N HIS A 441 16.37 3.53 -12.46
CA HIS A 441 17.04 4.45 -11.53
C HIS A 441 17.11 5.90 -12.03
N ARG A 442 16.34 6.24 -13.07
CA ARG A 442 16.29 7.59 -13.67
C ARG A 442 17.66 8.07 -14.18
N LEU A 443 18.43 7.16 -14.80
CA LEU A 443 19.76 7.41 -15.39
C LEU A 443 19.70 7.54 -16.91
N ASN A 444 18.57 8.02 -17.44
CA ASN A 444 18.29 8.10 -18.89
C ASN A 444 19.35 8.89 -19.67
N SER A 445 19.97 9.90 -19.05
CA SER A 445 21.04 10.69 -19.68
C SER A 445 22.32 9.91 -19.95
N ILE A 446 22.52 8.76 -19.29
CA ILE A 446 23.70 7.89 -19.44
C ILE A 446 23.42 6.70 -20.37
N ILE A 447 22.14 6.42 -20.67
CA ILE A 447 21.73 5.29 -21.52
C ILE A 447 22.52 5.22 -22.85
N PRO A 448 22.74 6.33 -23.60
CA PRO A 448 23.46 6.26 -24.87
C PRO A 448 24.92 5.79 -24.74
N LEU A 449 25.56 6.00 -23.58
CA LEU A 449 26.91 5.49 -23.31
C LEU A 449 26.92 3.99 -23.00
N CYS A 450 25.81 3.47 -22.49
CA CYS A 450 25.69 2.11 -21.97
C CYS A 450 24.84 1.20 -22.88
N GLU A 451 24.44 1.67 -24.06
CA GLU A 451 23.47 0.98 -24.94
C GLU A 451 23.94 -0.42 -25.36
N ALA A 452 25.25 -0.58 -25.57
CA ALA A 452 25.89 -1.85 -25.91
C ALA A 452 26.63 -2.51 -24.73
N MET A 453 26.38 -2.07 -23.49
CA MET A 453 27.07 -2.60 -22.31
C MET A 453 26.26 -3.72 -21.64
N ASN A 454 26.90 -4.88 -21.47
CA ASN A 454 26.44 -5.89 -20.52
C ASN A 454 26.93 -5.57 -19.09
N GLY A 455 26.48 -6.31 -18.08
CA GLY A 455 26.81 -5.96 -16.69
C GLY A 455 28.28 -6.09 -16.31
N ARG A 456 29.11 -6.84 -17.06
CA ARG A 456 30.57 -6.85 -16.86
C ARG A 456 31.20 -5.55 -17.37
N ALA A 457 30.78 -5.10 -18.55
CA ALA A 457 31.23 -3.82 -19.11
C ALA A 457 30.80 -2.64 -18.22
N LEU A 458 29.57 -2.68 -17.69
CA LEU A 458 29.07 -1.68 -16.74
C LEU A 458 29.88 -1.63 -15.44
N MET A 459 30.32 -2.79 -14.94
CA MET A 459 31.20 -2.88 -13.77
C MET A 459 32.61 -2.31 -14.03
N GLU A 460 33.17 -2.52 -15.22
CA GLU A 460 34.46 -1.91 -15.58
C GLU A 460 34.33 -0.39 -15.74
N LEU A 461 33.24 0.09 -16.34
CA LEU A 461 32.93 1.52 -16.39
C LEU A 461 32.81 2.12 -14.98
N TYR A 462 32.15 1.42 -14.06
CA TYR A 462 32.04 1.82 -12.66
C TYR A 462 33.41 1.91 -11.98
N LYS A 463 34.28 0.90 -12.14
CA LYS A 463 35.66 0.91 -11.59
C LYS A 463 36.49 2.06 -12.14
N LEU A 464 36.38 2.35 -13.43
CA LEU A 464 37.06 3.48 -14.06
C LEU A 464 36.57 4.81 -13.46
N CYS A 465 35.26 4.94 -13.26
CA CYS A 465 34.66 6.11 -12.64
C CYS A 465 35.03 6.29 -11.17
N THR A 466 35.19 5.21 -10.40
CA THR A 466 35.56 5.30 -8.98
C THR A 466 37.04 5.59 -8.76
N THR A 467 37.92 5.14 -9.68
CA THR A 467 39.37 5.36 -9.61
C THR A 467 39.76 6.80 -9.92
N HIS A 468 39.11 7.43 -10.91
CA HIS A 468 39.42 8.81 -11.34
C HIS A 468 38.16 9.66 -11.57
N ARG A 469 37.37 9.88 -10.52
CA ARG A 469 36.02 10.50 -10.55
C ARG A 469 35.90 11.78 -11.39
N LEU A 470 36.79 12.75 -11.20
CA LEU A 470 36.71 14.04 -11.91
C LEU A 470 37.08 13.92 -13.39
N ARG A 471 38.10 13.11 -13.72
CA ARG A 471 38.56 12.88 -15.10
C ARG A 471 37.58 11.99 -15.87
N ALA A 472 36.98 11.01 -15.21
CA ALA A 472 35.93 10.18 -15.79
C ALA A 472 34.68 11.02 -16.11
N TYR A 473 34.27 11.90 -15.18
CA TYR A 473 33.15 12.82 -15.44
C TYR A 473 33.40 13.73 -16.65
N SER A 474 34.60 14.32 -16.79
CA SER A 474 34.90 15.18 -17.94
C SER A 474 34.84 14.42 -19.25
N VAL A 475 35.43 13.22 -19.32
CA VAL A 475 35.43 12.39 -20.54
C VAL A 475 34.01 11.97 -20.93
N LEU A 476 33.22 11.45 -19.99
CA LEU A 476 31.84 11.00 -20.28
C LEU A 476 30.92 12.17 -20.65
N LYS A 477 31.12 13.33 -20.02
CA LYS A 477 30.39 14.56 -20.35
C LYS A 477 30.72 15.03 -21.77
N ASP A 478 31.99 15.03 -22.16
CA ASP A 478 32.44 15.48 -23.48
C ASP A 478 31.97 14.51 -24.58
N GLU A 479 31.97 13.20 -24.32
CA GLU A 479 31.46 12.17 -25.24
C GLU A 479 29.94 12.29 -25.46
N LEU A 480 29.15 12.42 -24.38
CA LEU A 480 27.70 12.64 -24.48
C LEU A 480 27.33 13.96 -25.19
N MET A 481 28.11 15.02 -24.96
CA MET A 481 27.89 16.32 -25.60
C MET A 481 28.32 16.35 -27.07
N SER A 482 29.41 15.67 -27.43
CA SER A 482 29.93 15.66 -28.80
C SER A 482 29.09 14.78 -29.72
N ILE A 483 28.75 13.57 -29.27
CA ILE A 483 28.07 12.54 -30.08
C ILE A 483 26.55 12.68 -29.98
N HIS A 484 25.99 12.72 -28.77
CA HIS A 484 24.54 12.62 -28.54
C HIS A 484 23.86 13.96 -28.26
N LYS A 485 24.62 15.06 -28.15
CA LYS A 485 24.11 16.40 -27.75
C LYS A 485 23.35 16.37 -26.42
N ILE A 486 23.68 15.44 -25.53
CA ILE A 486 23.04 15.27 -24.22
C ILE A 486 23.94 15.86 -23.14
N ARG A 487 23.40 16.77 -22.33
CA ARG A 487 24.09 17.29 -21.16
C ARG A 487 24.06 16.25 -20.05
N LEU A 488 25.22 15.91 -19.48
CA LEU A 488 25.34 15.07 -18.29
C LEU A 488 25.42 15.93 -17.01
N PRO A 489 24.33 16.08 -16.23
CA PRO A 489 24.38 16.80 -14.97
C PRO A 489 25.22 16.03 -13.96
N ILE A 490 26.01 16.75 -13.15
CA ILE A 490 26.83 16.13 -12.10
C ILE A 490 26.00 15.36 -11.07
N SER A 491 24.75 15.74 -10.86
CA SER A 491 23.79 15.03 -10.01
C SER A 491 23.40 13.65 -10.56
N ILE A 492 23.31 13.50 -11.89
CA ILE A 492 23.02 12.21 -12.54
C ILE A 492 24.26 11.32 -12.50
N TYR A 493 25.46 11.88 -12.71
CA TYR A 493 26.71 11.16 -12.55
C TYR A 493 26.91 10.66 -11.11
N SER A 494 26.65 11.50 -10.11
CA SER A 494 26.72 11.09 -8.69
C SER A 494 25.70 9.99 -8.37
N ARG A 495 24.49 10.06 -8.92
CA ARG A 495 23.46 9.02 -8.76
C ARG A 495 23.88 7.71 -9.39
N PHE A 496 24.46 7.74 -10.58
CA PHE A 496 25.00 6.55 -11.26
C PHE A 496 26.01 5.80 -10.39
N LEU A 497 26.94 6.53 -9.74
CA LEU A 497 27.92 5.91 -8.84
C LEU A 497 27.28 5.32 -7.58
N SER A 498 26.36 6.05 -6.94
CA SER A 498 25.69 5.58 -5.73
C SER A 498 24.88 4.31 -5.97
N VAL A 499 24.10 4.28 -7.04
CA VAL A 499 23.23 3.13 -7.35
C VAL A 499 24.06 1.90 -7.70
N LEU A 500 25.14 2.05 -8.47
CA LEU A 500 26.02 0.92 -8.79
C LEU A 500 26.79 0.42 -7.56
N GLU A 501 27.16 1.31 -6.64
CA GLU A 501 27.76 0.93 -5.36
C GLU A 501 26.82 0.02 -4.55
N ASP A 502 25.54 0.38 -4.46
CA ASP A 502 24.53 -0.42 -3.76
C ASP A 502 24.33 -1.81 -4.39
N VAL A 503 24.33 -1.88 -5.73
CA VAL A 503 24.26 -3.16 -6.46
C VAL A 503 25.49 -4.03 -6.19
N THR A 504 26.69 -3.45 -6.14
CA THR A 504 27.91 -4.22 -5.83
C THR A 504 27.95 -4.73 -4.39
N LYS A 505 27.42 -3.97 -3.43
CA LYS A 505 27.32 -4.37 -2.02
C LYS A 505 26.31 -5.50 -1.83
N PHE A 506 25.17 -5.44 -2.50
CA PHE A 506 24.10 -6.43 -2.39
C PHE A 506 24.54 -7.86 -2.78
N HIS A 507 25.41 -8.00 -3.79
CA HIS A 507 25.88 -9.31 -4.25
C HIS A 507 27.15 -9.81 -3.56
N SER A 508 27.83 -8.97 -2.77
CA SER A 508 28.92 -9.42 -1.88
C SER A 508 28.42 -10.25 -0.68
N ILE A 509 27.13 -10.14 -0.35
CA ILE A 509 26.47 -10.82 0.78
C ILE A 509 25.99 -12.24 0.40
N LEU A 510 26.00 -12.60 -0.90
CA LEU A 510 25.44 -13.85 -1.44
C LEU A 510 26.48 -14.90 -1.86
N SER A 511 27.78 -14.69 -1.58
CA SER A 511 28.82 -15.70 -1.83
C SER A 511 29.18 -16.46 -0.55
N PRO A 512 29.37 -17.79 -0.58
CA PRO A 512 29.69 -18.56 0.63
C PRO A 512 31.08 -18.20 1.16
N PRO A 513 31.30 -18.21 2.50
CA PRO A 513 32.59 -17.90 3.07
C PRO A 513 33.56 -19.06 2.83
N MET A 514 34.65 -18.79 2.11
CA MET A 514 35.83 -19.64 2.14
C MET A 514 36.61 -19.31 3.42
N ASN A 515 36.66 -20.30 4.32
CA ASN A 515 37.57 -20.52 5.44
C ASN A 515 38.67 -19.47 5.70
N ASN A 516 38.61 -18.81 6.86
CA ASN A 516 39.56 -19.06 7.96
C ASN A 516 39.11 -18.40 9.28
N PRO A 517 39.60 -18.89 10.44
CA PRO A 517 38.83 -18.96 11.68
C PRO A 517 39.16 -17.86 12.70
N ALA A 518 38.39 -17.93 13.80
CA ALA A 518 38.44 -17.13 15.05
C ALA A 518 37.71 -15.78 14.92
N THR A 519 36.62 -15.54 15.66
CA THR A 519 36.62 -15.58 17.12
C THR A 519 35.22 -15.87 17.64
N ILE A 520 35.12 -16.88 18.49
CA ILE A 520 33.96 -17.18 19.33
C ILE A 520 33.87 -16.08 20.39
N ILE A 521 32.74 -15.38 20.51
CA ILE A 521 32.32 -14.82 21.80
C ILE A 521 30.81 -15.08 21.98
N SER A 522 30.54 -15.86 23.01
CA SER A 522 29.25 -16.23 23.61
C SER A 522 28.49 -15.03 24.22
N PRO A 523 27.19 -15.17 24.54
CA PRO A 523 26.34 -14.07 25.00
C PRO A 523 26.29 -13.98 26.53
N ILE A 524 26.74 -12.88 27.16
CA ILE A 524 26.50 -12.65 28.61
C ILE A 524 26.61 -11.13 28.95
N PRO A 525 26.15 -10.63 30.12
CA PRO A 525 24.77 -10.30 30.52
C PRO A 525 24.56 -8.79 30.75
N PHE A 526 23.30 -8.39 30.89
CA PHE A 526 22.89 -7.09 31.38
C PHE A 526 23.19 -6.94 32.88
N VAL A 527 23.86 -5.85 33.29
CA VAL A 527 23.96 -5.39 34.70
C VAL A 527 23.67 -3.89 34.73
N PRO A 528 22.85 -3.38 35.67
CA PRO A 528 22.43 -1.99 35.69
C PRO A 528 23.52 -1.08 36.27
N ALA A 529 23.64 0.14 35.74
CA ALA A 529 24.53 1.14 36.29
C ALA A 529 23.96 1.78 37.57
N SER A 530 24.78 1.79 38.61
CA SER A 530 24.68 2.55 39.84
C SER A 530 24.87 4.06 39.55
N SER A 531 23.91 4.90 39.91
CA SER A 531 24.11 6.38 39.89
C SER A 531 24.99 6.81 41.08
N PRO A 532 25.54 8.05 41.19
CA PRO A 532 24.98 9.33 40.75
C PRO A 532 26.00 10.37 40.20
N ASN A 533 25.79 10.88 38.98
CA ASN A 533 26.02 12.30 38.64
C ASN A 533 25.68 12.51 37.16
N MET A 534 24.55 13.19 36.93
CA MET A 534 24.06 13.65 35.64
C MET A 534 25.07 14.58 34.96
N PRO A 535 25.36 14.35 33.67
CA PRO A 535 25.33 15.42 32.69
C PRO A 535 24.23 15.14 31.68
N TYR A 536 23.58 16.19 31.19
CA TYR A 536 22.40 16.21 30.29
C TYR A 536 21.03 16.12 30.99
N ASP A 537 20.66 17.20 31.67
CA ASP A 537 19.26 17.53 31.94
C ASP A 537 18.52 17.80 30.61
N PHE A 538 17.92 16.76 30.04
CA PHE A 538 16.66 16.92 29.33
C PHE A 538 15.56 16.55 30.30
N LEU A 539 15.19 17.50 31.16
CA LEU A 539 13.98 17.39 31.97
C LEU A 539 12.78 17.43 31.02
N ILE A 540 12.37 16.26 30.55
CA ILE A 540 11.00 16.06 30.08
C ILE A 540 10.14 16.28 31.32
N THR A 541 9.62 17.51 31.45
CA THR A 541 8.66 17.81 32.49
C THR A 541 7.48 16.86 32.31
N THR A 542 6.91 16.42 33.43
CA THR A 542 5.94 15.32 33.53
C THR A 542 4.65 15.50 32.73
N ASN A 543 4.48 16.65 32.06
CA ASN A 543 3.31 17.06 31.30
C ASN A 543 3.63 17.53 29.86
N ALA A 544 4.82 17.26 29.33
CA ALA A 544 5.16 17.67 27.96
C ALA A 544 4.14 17.11 26.95
N SER A 545 3.59 17.99 26.11
CA SER A 545 2.63 17.58 25.09
C SER A 545 3.33 16.85 23.94
N PRO A 546 2.58 16.11 23.09
CA PRO A 546 3.14 15.56 21.86
C PRO A 546 3.80 16.62 20.95
N LEU A 547 3.32 17.87 20.98
CA LEU A 547 3.92 18.99 20.25
C LEU A 547 5.26 19.43 20.87
N ASP A 548 5.33 19.49 22.20
CA ASP A 548 6.59 19.80 22.91
C ASP A 548 7.65 18.72 22.65
N THR A 549 7.20 17.45 22.57
CA THR A 549 8.04 16.31 22.21
C THR A 549 8.57 16.44 20.78
N LEU A 550 7.72 16.85 19.83
CA LEU A 550 8.11 17.09 18.45
C LEU A 550 9.11 18.26 18.32
N ASN A 551 8.85 19.37 19.03
CA ASN A 551 9.75 20.53 19.06
C ASN A 551 11.12 20.16 19.63
N MET A 552 11.16 19.33 20.68
CA MET A 552 12.40 18.81 21.24
C MET A 552 13.17 17.97 20.22
N VAL A 553 12.50 17.04 19.52
CA VAL A 553 13.16 16.23 18.47
C VAL A 553 13.62 17.10 17.30
N SER A 554 12.87 18.14 16.93
CA SER A 554 13.29 19.11 15.91
C SER A 554 14.56 19.88 16.32
N CYS A 555 14.64 20.29 17.59
CA CYS A 555 15.79 21.03 18.11
C CYS A 555 17.05 20.17 18.29
N PHE A 556 16.91 18.90 18.68
CA PHE A 556 18.03 18.06 19.12
C PHE A 556 18.24 16.79 18.28
N GLY A 557 17.39 16.50 17.30
CA GLY A 557 17.39 15.26 16.52
C GLY A 557 18.69 15.00 15.75
N SER A 558 19.34 16.06 15.27
CA SER A 558 20.66 15.98 14.61
C SER A 558 21.79 15.70 15.60
N GLN A 559 21.70 16.24 16.83
CA GLN A 559 22.69 16.03 17.89
C GLN A 559 22.57 14.65 18.54
N LEU A 560 21.38 14.03 18.55
CA LEU A 560 21.16 12.67 19.03
C LEU A 560 21.94 11.61 18.20
N LEU A 561 22.09 11.83 16.89
CA LEU A 561 22.90 10.97 16.03
C LEU A 561 24.40 11.15 16.33
N LEU A 562 24.81 12.40 16.57
CA LEU A 562 26.20 12.77 16.90
C LEU A 562 26.61 12.19 18.27
N LEU A 563 25.72 12.26 19.26
CA LEU A 563 25.93 11.74 20.61
C LEU A 563 25.99 10.22 20.66
N ASP A 564 25.20 9.51 19.86
CA ASP A 564 25.28 8.05 19.74
C ASP A 564 26.54 7.59 19.00
N THR A 565 26.99 8.39 18.02
CA THR A 565 28.27 8.18 17.33
C THR A 565 29.46 8.40 18.28
N LEU A 566 29.42 9.48 19.07
CA LEU A 566 30.41 9.76 20.11
C LEU A 566 30.41 8.72 21.23
N ARG A 567 29.23 8.27 21.67
CA ARG A 567 29.10 7.19 22.67
C ARG A 567 29.70 5.88 22.16
N LYS A 568 29.44 5.50 20.90
CA LYS A 568 30.04 4.32 20.26
C LYS A 568 31.56 4.45 20.09
N GLN A 569 32.06 5.65 19.79
CA GLN A 569 33.49 5.93 19.71
C GLN A 569 34.18 5.89 21.07
N ILE A 570 33.53 6.38 22.13
CA ILE A 570 34.05 6.37 23.50
C ILE A 570 34.04 4.95 24.09
N ILE A 571 33.02 4.14 23.80
CA ILE A 571 32.96 2.73 24.24
C ILE A 571 34.02 1.87 23.54
N ASN A 572 34.42 2.22 22.31
CA ASN A 572 35.52 1.57 21.61
C ASN A 572 36.91 2.08 22.01
N ALA A 573 36.98 3.11 22.87
CA ALA A 573 38.22 3.73 23.34
C ALA A 573 38.58 3.37 24.79
N TYR A 574 37.84 2.45 25.42
CA TYR A 574 38.11 1.91 26.76
C TYR A 574 38.32 0.40 26.72
#